data_AF-A0A9P4PYZ5-F1
#
_entry.id   AF-A0A9P4PYZ5-F1
#
_cell.length_a   1.000
_cell.length_b   1.000
_cell.length_c   1.000
_cell.angle_alpha   90.00
_cell.angle_beta   90.00
_cell.angle_gamma   90.00
#
_symmetry.space_group_name_H-M   'P 1'
#
loop_
_entity.id
_entity.type
_entity.pdbx_description
1 polymer ?
#
loop_
_entity_poly.entity_id
_entity_poly.type
_entity_poly.pdbx_seq_one_letter_code
_entity_poly.pdbx_strand_id
1 'polypeptide(L)'
;MMQLADLVPVVKLIGLVCPSLYAGFTMSDSLTFVGPIVSHASNQKIAAKQWLHGYQYGPAWVPPLIAPGVSANLLLAYLANTKLQQQLYVLAGLANFTILFIITFLYMEPGINGALKWKVQTLLKDEGFNMKDTPLWSPSAYKHGSTQASRKWAEKTDVKELILVWRRVNNWRWVIAVCAVVASGYASLST
;
A
#
# COMPACT_ATOMS: atom_id res chain seq x y z
N MET A 1 -3.12 -11.42 35.61
CA MET A 1 -3.94 -11.29 34.39
C MET A 1 -3.87 -9.83 34.00
N MET A 2 -3.34 -9.49 32.82
CA MET A 2 -3.16 -8.10 32.39
C MET A 2 -4.52 -7.50 32.02
N GLN A 3 -4.84 -6.30 32.52
CA GLN A 3 -6.09 -5.63 32.20
C GLN A 3 -5.99 -4.91 30.85
N LEU A 4 -7.12 -4.71 30.16
CA LEU A 4 -7.15 -4.01 28.88
C LEU A 4 -6.59 -2.58 28.97
N ALA A 5 -6.72 -1.94 30.14
CA ALA A 5 -6.14 -0.63 30.42
C ALA A 5 -4.60 -0.62 30.35
N ASP A 6 -3.95 -1.71 30.77
CA ASP A 6 -2.49 -1.86 30.75
C ASP A 6 -1.94 -1.92 29.32
N LEU A 7 -2.78 -2.28 28.35
CA LEU A 7 -2.42 -2.36 26.93
C LEU A 7 -2.57 -1.04 26.17
N VAL A 8 -3.29 -0.05 26.71
CA VAL A 8 -3.55 1.21 26.00
C VAL A 8 -2.27 1.89 25.49
N PRO A 9 -1.17 1.99 26.25
CA PRO A 9 0.08 2.57 25.74
C PRO A 9 0.65 1.80 24.55
N VAL A 10 0.60 0.47 24.58
CA VAL A 10 1.06 -0.39 23.47
C VAL A 10 0.18 -0.19 22.24
N VAL A 11 -1.13 -0.11 22.41
CA VAL A 11 -2.07 0.13 21.30
C VAL A 11 -1.86 1.51 20.69
N LYS A 12 -1.64 2.56 21.50
CA LYS A 12 -1.25 3.90 21.02
C LYS A 12 0.03 3.85 20.20
N LEU A 13 1.05 3.12 20.69
CA LEU A 13 2.31 2.96 19.98
C LEU A 13 2.11 2.29 18.60
N ILE A 14 1.36 1.19 18.53
CA ILE A 14 1.04 0.50 17.27
C ILE A 14 0.27 1.42 16.32
N GLY A 15 -0.75 2.12 16.84
CA GLY A 15 -1.59 3.05 16.08
C GLY A 15 -0.82 4.21 15.44
N LEU A 16 0.36 4.55 15.97
CA LEU A 16 1.26 5.59 15.47
C LEU A 16 2.40 5.03 14.60
N VAL A 17 3.14 4.05 15.13
CA VAL A 17 4.39 3.58 14.53
C VAL A 17 4.12 2.84 13.23
N CYS A 18 3.13 1.95 13.19
CA CYS A 18 2.87 1.17 11.99
C CYS A 18 2.47 2.02 10.77
N PRO A 19 1.50 2.95 10.84
CA PRO A 19 1.23 3.84 9.71
C PRO A 19 2.37 4.82 9.42
N SER A 20 3.18 5.21 10.41
CA SER A 20 4.38 6.03 10.18
C SER A 20 5.44 5.30 9.36
N LEU A 21 5.77 4.06 9.74
CA LEU A 21 6.71 3.21 9.00
C LEU A 21 6.19 2.96 7.58
N TYR A 22 4.90 2.67 7.45
CA TYR A 22 4.27 2.51 6.15
C TYR A 22 4.41 3.77 5.28
N ALA A 23 4.18 4.96 5.84
CA ALA A 23 4.35 6.22 5.12
C ALA A 23 5.79 6.39 4.66
N GLY A 24 6.76 6.11 5.54
CA GLY A 24 8.20 6.16 5.24
C GLY A 24 8.59 5.21 4.10
N PHE A 25 8.20 3.93 4.18
CA PHE A 25 8.49 2.95 3.12
C PHE A 25 7.82 3.34 1.79
N THR A 26 6.55 3.74 1.83
CA THR A 26 5.81 4.11 0.60
C THR A 26 6.36 5.39 -0.03
N MET A 27 6.80 6.35 0.78
CA MET A 27 7.50 7.56 0.30
C MET A 27 8.86 7.19 -0.31
N SER A 28 9.61 6.30 0.34
CA SER A 28 10.86 5.77 -0.18
C SER A 28 10.65 5.08 -1.53
N ASP A 29 9.63 4.23 -1.67
CA ASP A 29 9.29 3.58 -2.95
C ASP A 29 9.09 4.59 -4.08
N SER A 30 8.43 5.72 -3.79
CA SER A 30 8.21 6.78 -4.77
C SER A 30 9.49 7.51 -5.19
N LEU A 31 10.48 7.65 -4.29
CA LEU A 31 11.66 8.47 -4.53
C LEU A 31 12.88 7.64 -4.92
N THR A 32 13.21 6.63 -4.11
CA THR A 32 14.46 5.86 -4.20
C THR A 32 14.32 4.59 -5.03
N PHE A 33 13.09 4.07 -5.20
CA PHE A 33 12.84 2.92 -6.06
C PHE A 33 12.37 3.33 -7.45
N VAL A 34 11.28 4.10 -7.57
CA VAL A 34 10.73 4.49 -8.88
C VAL A 34 11.63 5.48 -9.62
N GLY A 35 12.21 6.45 -8.91
CA GLY A 35 13.06 7.49 -9.51
C GLY A 35 14.17 6.89 -10.39
N PRO A 36 15.02 6.00 -9.85
CA PRO A 36 16.07 5.36 -10.63
C PRO A 36 15.58 4.50 -11.79
N ILE A 37 14.46 3.76 -11.63
CA ILE A 37 13.91 2.91 -12.71
C ILE A 37 13.53 3.78 -13.92
N VAL A 38 12.81 4.88 -13.68
CA VAL A 38 12.33 5.73 -14.77
C VAL A 38 13.50 6.46 -15.44
N SER A 39 14.44 6.98 -14.65
CA SER A 39 15.57 7.78 -15.15
C SER A 39 16.68 6.97 -15.80
N HIS A 40 16.94 5.74 -15.34
CA HIS A 40 18.18 5.03 -15.69
C HIS A 40 17.98 3.63 -16.29
N ALA A 41 16.78 3.04 -16.27
CA ALA A 41 16.56 1.77 -16.96
C ALA A 41 16.72 1.99 -18.48
N SER A 42 17.66 1.25 -19.09
CA SER A 42 18.04 1.42 -20.50
C SER A 42 16.99 0.91 -21.49
N ASN A 43 16.05 0.08 -21.05
CA ASN A 43 14.92 -0.39 -21.86
C ASN A 43 13.72 -0.82 -20.99
N GLN A 44 12.57 -1.09 -21.63
CA GLN A 44 11.35 -1.49 -20.93
C GLN A 44 11.49 -2.83 -20.18
N LYS A 45 12.27 -3.80 -20.70
CA LYS A 45 12.44 -5.10 -20.02
C LYS A 45 13.15 -4.95 -18.68
N ILE A 46 14.20 -4.13 -18.62
CA ILE A 46 14.92 -3.86 -17.38
C ILE A 46 14.02 -3.11 -16.39
N ALA A 47 13.28 -2.09 -16.86
CA ALA A 47 12.33 -1.37 -16.01
C ALA A 47 11.24 -2.30 -15.45
N ALA A 48 10.69 -3.19 -16.28
CA ALA A 48 9.71 -4.19 -15.89
C ALA A 48 10.24 -5.15 -14.80
N LYS A 49 11.46 -5.69 -14.97
CA LYS A 49 12.10 -6.58 -13.99
C LYS A 49 12.35 -5.87 -12.66
N GLN A 50 12.92 -4.66 -12.72
CA GLN A 50 13.19 -3.86 -11.52
C GLN A 50 11.90 -3.54 -10.76
N TRP A 51 10.86 -3.11 -11.48
CA TRP A 51 9.56 -2.84 -10.87
C TRP A 51 8.97 -4.12 -10.24
N LEU A 52 8.99 -5.25 -10.96
CA LEU A 52 8.39 -6.49 -10.47
C LEU A 52 9.05 -6.96 -9.16
N HIS A 53 10.39 -6.94 -9.09
CA HIS A 53 11.10 -7.36 -7.88
C HIS A 53 10.75 -6.49 -6.67
N GLY A 54 10.75 -5.16 -6.82
CA GLY A 54 10.36 -4.28 -5.70
C GLY A 54 8.89 -4.43 -5.33
N TYR A 55 8.00 -4.56 -6.32
CA TYR A 55 6.58 -4.79 -6.07
C TYR A 55 6.32 -6.11 -5.31
N GLN A 56 7.06 -7.18 -5.62
CA GLN A 56 6.94 -8.48 -4.93
C GLN A 56 7.39 -8.46 -3.47
N TYR A 57 8.16 -7.44 -3.06
CA TYR A 57 8.48 -7.20 -1.66
C TYR A 57 7.33 -6.54 -0.88
N GLY A 58 6.40 -5.86 -1.57
CA GLY A 58 5.25 -5.15 -0.98
C GLY A 58 4.46 -5.94 0.09
N PRO A 59 4.08 -7.20 -0.16
CA PRO A 59 3.33 -8.01 0.81
C PRO A 59 4.05 -8.24 2.15
N ALA A 60 5.39 -8.13 2.18
CA ALA A 60 6.16 -8.33 3.40
C ALA A 60 5.97 -7.21 4.44
N TRP A 61 5.47 -6.04 4.01
CA TRP A 61 5.36 -4.87 4.88
C TRP A 61 4.02 -4.13 4.77
N VAL A 62 3.32 -4.15 3.63
CA VAL A 62 2.07 -3.38 3.47
C VAL A 62 0.96 -3.87 4.42
N PRO A 63 0.45 -5.12 4.35
CA PRO A 63 -0.53 -5.60 5.33
C PRO A 63 0.01 -5.63 6.77
N PRO A 64 1.25 -6.10 7.04
CA PRO A 64 1.80 -6.12 8.39
C PRO A 64 1.92 -4.75 9.07
N LEU A 65 2.01 -3.65 8.32
CA LEU A 65 2.03 -2.30 8.89
C LEU A 65 0.63 -1.66 8.91
N ILE A 66 -0.16 -1.77 7.84
CA ILE A 66 -1.46 -1.08 7.84
C ILE A 66 -2.52 -1.79 8.68
N ALA A 67 -2.62 -3.12 8.63
CA ALA A 67 -3.68 -3.82 9.34
C ALA A 67 -3.61 -3.63 10.86
N PRO A 68 -2.44 -3.75 11.53
CA PRO A 68 -2.33 -3.41 12.94
C PRO A 68 -2.66 -1.94 13.24
N GLY A 69 -2.29 -1.01 12.35
CA GLY A 69 -2.65 0.40 12.47
C GLY A 69 -4.17 0.64 12.43
N VAL A 70 -4.91 -0.09 11.57
CA VAL A 70 -6.39 -0.07 11.55
C VAL A 70 -6.94 -0.58 12.87
N SER A 71 -6.56 -1.79 13.26
CA SER A 71 -7.08 -2.45 14.46
C SER A 71 -6.79 -1.65 15.72
N ALA A 72 -5.58 -1.12 15.86
CA ALA A 72 -5.18 -0.33 17.01
C ALA A 72 -6.00 0.97 17.13
N ASN A 73 -6.15 1.72 16.03
CA ASN A 73 -6.92 2.96 16.06
C ASN A 73 -8.42 2.70 16.32
N LEU A 74 -9.01 1.64 15.76
CA LEU A 74 -10.41 1.31 16.05
C LEU A 74 -10.61 0.86 17.52
N LEU A 75 -9.66 0.14 18.09
CA LEU A 75 -9.68 -0.20 19.52
C LEU A 75 -9.54 1.06 20.40
N LEU A 76 -8.65 1.99 20.05
CA LEU A 76 -8.51 3.26 20.76
C LEU A 76 -9.75 4.14 20.65
N ALA A 77 -10.47 4.10 19.52
CA ALA A 77 -11.75 4.77 19.38
C ALA A 77 -12.81 4.19 20.32
N TYR A 78 -12.84 2.88 20.51
CA TYR A 78 -13.73 2.21 21.46
C TYR A 78 -13.39 2.56 22.92
N LEU A 79 -12.11 2.71 23.23
CA LEU A 79 -11.59 3.03 24.57
C LEU A 79 -11.46 4.55 24.84
N ALA A 80 -11.91 5.41 23.92
CA ALA A 80 -11.74 6.84 24.03
C ALA A 80 -12.57 7.43 25.18
N ASN A 81 -11.99 8.41 25.89
CA ASN A 81 -12.65 9.08 27.02
C ASN A 81 -13.49 10.28 26.57
N THR A 82 -13.15 10.86 25.41
CA THR A 82 -13.85 12.02 24.86
C THR A 82 -14.33 11.74 23.44
N LYS A 83 -15.40 12.45 23.05
CA LYS A 83 -15.95 12.36 21.68
C LYS A 83 -14.92 12.78 20.62
N LEU A 84 -14.08 13.77 20.94
CA LEU A 84 -13.03 14.23 20.03
C LEU A 84 -11.96 13.15 19.82
N GLN A 85 -11.45 12.52 20.90
CA GLN A 85 -10.53 11.39 20.82
C GLN A 85 -11.12 10.27 19.96
N GLN A 86 -12.38 9.89 20.23
CA GLN A 86 -13.07 8.85 19.48
C GLN A 86 -13.11 9.16 17.99
N GLN A 87 -13.53 10.36 17.60
CA GLN A 87 -13.64 10.77 16.19
C GLN A 87 -12.30 10.74 15.47
N LEU A 88 -11.22 11.20 16.13
CA LEU A 88 -9.88 11.21 15.56
C LEU A 88 -9.29 9.81 15.38
N TYR A 89 -9.52 8.92 16.36
CA TYR A 89 -9.12 7.52 16.22
C TYR A 89 -9.94 6.79 15.14
N VAL A 90 -11.24 7.05 15.01
CA VAL A 90 -12.06 6.55 13.89
C VAL A 90 -11.49 7.06 12.56
N LEU A 91 -11.20 8.36 12.46
CA LEU A 91 -10.61 8.95 11.26
C LEU A 91 -9.29 8.27 10.89
N ALA A 92 -8.38 8.07 11.85
CA ALA A 92 -7.12 7.38 11.63
C ALA A 92 -7.30 5.91 11.20
N GLY A 93 -8.23 5.19 11.86
CA GLY A 93 -8.58 3.82 11.52
C GLY A 93 -9.14 3.68 10.09
N LEU A 94 -10.09 4.55 9.72
CA LEU A 94 -10.69 4.57 8.38
C LEU A 94 -9.70 5.00 7.31
N ALA A 95 -8.83 5.97 7.58
CA ALA A 95 -7.77 6.36 6.65
C ALA A 95 -6.84 5.18 6.32
N ASN A 96 -6.39 4.45 7.34
CA ASN A 96 -5.58 3.23 7.17
C ASN A 96 -6.36 2.12 6.44
N PHE A 97 -7.64 1.94 6.76
CA PHE A 97 -8.49 0.96 6.09
C PHE A 97 -8.65 1.28 4.60
N THR A 98 -8.86 2.55 4.25
CA THR A 98 -8.93 3.02 2.86
C THR A 98 -7.64 2.73 2.11
N ILE A 99 -6.47 2.91 2.74
CA ILE A 99 -5.19 2.56 2.12
C ILE A 99 -5.14 1.07 1.77
N LEU A 100 -5.39 0.18 2.74
CA LEU A 100 -5.23 -1.26 2.54
C LEU A 100 -6.32 -1.85 1.65
N PHE A 101 -7.58 -1.63 2.00
CA PHE A 101 -8.67 -2.30 1.33
C PHE A 101 -9.04 -1.62 0.02
N ILE A 102 -9.38 -0.33 0.07
CA ILE A 102 -9.91 0.40 -1.09
C ILE A 102 -8.81 0.65 -2.12
N ILE A 103 -7.70 1.27 -1.71
CA ILE A 103 -6.66 1.67 -2.65
C ILE A 103 -5.81 0.47 -3.06
N THR A 104 -5.31 -0.33 -2.11
CA THR A 104 -4.36 -1.41 -2.44
C THR A 104 -5.08 -2.58 -3.13
N PHE A 105 -6.09 -3.17 -2.49
CA PHE A 105 -6.69 -4.40 -2.99
C PHE A 105 -7.77 -4.18 -4.06
N LEU A 106 -8.62 -3.16 -3.93
CA LEU A 106 -9.71 -2.96 -4.90
C LEU A 106 -9.31 -2.12 -6.12
N TYR A 107 -8.35 -1.21 -5.97
CA TYR A 107 -7.95 -0.30 -7.05
C TYR A 107 -6.60 -0.66 -7.69
N MET A 108 -5.53 -0.70 -6.91
CA MET A 108 -4.18 -0.94 -7.44
C MET A 108 -3.99 -2.38 -7.92
N GLU A 109 -4.36 -3.39 -7.12
CA GLU A 109 -4.14 -4.80 -7.48
C GLU A 109 -4.74 -5.21 -8.83
N PRO A 110 -6.06 -5.06 -9.06
CA PRO A 110 -6.68 -5.45 -10.34
C PRO A 110 -6.47 -4.43 -11.47
N GLY A 111 -6.12 -3.19 -11.13
CA GLY A 111 -5.89 -2.09 -12.06
C GLY A 111 -4.41 -1.91 -12.40
N ILE A 112 -3.72 -1.05 -11.65
CA ILE A 112 -2.34 -0.61 -11.95
C ILE A 112 -1.33 -1.76 -11.84
N ASN A 113 -1.36 -2.52 -10.74
CA ASN A 113 -0.47 -3.67 -10.55
C ASN A 113 -0.82 -4.77 -11.54
N GLY A 114 -2.10 -4.98 -11.83
CA GLY A 114 -2.57 -5.89 -12.88
C GLY A 114 -2.01 -5.55 -14.27
N ALA A 115 -2.10 -4.27 -14.65
CA ALA A 115 -1.54 -3.75 -15.90
C ALA A 115 -0.02 -3.93 -15.96
N LEU A 116 0.69 -3.57 -14.88
CA LEU A 116 2.15 -3.71 -14.81
C LEU A 116 2.59 -5.18 -14.87
N LYS A 117 1.95 -6.09 -14.12
CA LYS A 117 2.19 -7.54 -14.23
C LYS A 117 2.00 -8.03 -15.67
N TRP A 118 0.96 -7.56 -16.36
CA TRP A 118 0.67 -7.97 -17.74
C TRP A 118 1.72 -7.46 -18.70
N LYS A 119 2.14 -6.20 -18.53
CA LYS A 119 3.24 -5.61 -19.29
C LYS A 119 4.54 -6.38 -19.07
N VAL A 120 4.86 -6.74 -17.83
CA VAL A 120 6.05 -7.56 -17.50
C VAL A 120 5.99 -8.89 -18.23
N GLN A 121 4.87 -9.62 -18.12
CA GLN A 121 4.71 -10.89 -18.81
C GLN A 121 4.84 -10.76 -20.33
N THR A 122 4.24 -9.73 -20.92
CA THR A 122 4.31 -9.49 -22.37
C THR A 122 5.74 -9.17 -22.83
N LEU A 123 6.49 -8.41 -22.04
CA LEU A 123 7.87 -8.00 -22.35
C LEU A 123 8.90 -9.13 -22.15
N LEU A 124 8.60 -10.08 -21.25
CA LEU A 124 9.50 -11.17 -20.88
C LEU A 124 9.04 -12.54 -21.42
N LYS A 125 8.04 -12.56 -22.31
CA LYS A 125 7.48 -13.79 -22.88
C LYS A 125 8.53 -14.63 -23.61
N ASP A 126 9.49 -13.98 -24.27
CA ASP A 126 10.61 -14.61 -24.98
C ASP A 126 11.67 -15.17 -24.03
N GLU A 127 11.66 -14.75 -22.76
CA GLU A 127 12.46 -15.31 -21.69
C GLU A 127 11.72 -16.42 -20.92
N GLY A 128 10.56 -16.87 -21.41
CA GLY A 128 9.75 -17.92 -20.79
C GLY A 128 9.00 -17.50 -19.53
N PHE A 129 8.92 -16.19 -19.23
CA PHE A 129 8.24 -15.69 -18.05
C PHE A 129 6.72 -15.72 -18.21
N ASN A 130 6.02 -16.32 -17.24
CA ASN A 130 4.56 -16.39 -17.20
C ASN A 130 4.05 -16.42 -15.75
N MET A 131 2.93 -15.76 -15.47
CA MET A 131 2.26 -15.78 -14.18
C MET A 131 0.91 -16.50 -14.28
N LYS A 132 0.58 -17.30 -13.27
CA LYS A 132 -0.75 -17.92 -13.15
C LYS A 132 -1.79 -16.88 -12.75
N ASP A 133 -3.04 -17.04 -13.19
CA ASP A 133 -4.14 -16.19 -12.73
C ASP A 133 -4.48 -16.44 -11.24
N THR A 134 -5.06 -15.43 -10.58
CA THR A 134 -5.58 -15.48 -9.21
C THR A 134 -6.92 -14.74 -9.14
N PRO A 135 -7.86 -15.21 -8.31
CA PRO A 135 -9.14 -14.51 -8.16
C PRO A 135 -8.95 -13.15 -7.47
N LEU A 136 -9.90 -12.24 -7.69
CA LEU A 136 -9.90 -10.90 -7.10
C LEU A 136 -9.80 -10.93 -5.57
N TRP A 137 -10.43 -11.91 -4.93
CA TRP A 137 -10.46 -12.08 -3.47
C TRP A 137 -9.20 -12.73 -2.89
N SER A 138 -8.24 -13.14 -3.74
CA SER A 138 -6.94 -13.66 -3.33
C SER A 138 -5.85 -12.95 -4.12
N PRO A 139 -5.67 -11.63 -3.93
CA PRO A 139 -4.62 -10.89 -4.61
C PRO A 139 -3.26 -11.46 -4.24
N SER A 140 -2.34 -11.47 -5.21
CA SER A 140 -1.00 -12.00 -5.00
C SER A 140 0.00 -11.23 -5.84
N ALA A 141 1.14 -10.89 -5.25
CA ALA A 141 2.22 -10.26 -5.99
C ALA A 141 2.89 -11.19 -7.01
N TYR A 142 2.63 -12.50 -6.92
CA TYR A 142 3.23 -13.54 -7.75
C TYR A 142 2.26 -14.14 -8.79
N LYS A 143 1.01 -13.66 -8.81
CA LYS A 143 -0.05 -14.13 -9.71
C LYS A 143 -0.81 -12.97 -10.35
N HIS A 144 -1.52 -13.27 -11.43
CA HIS A 144 -2.31 -12.32 -12.21
C HIS A 144 -3.70 -12.09 -11.62
N GLY A 145 -3.94 -10.89 -11.07
CA GLY A 145 -5.27 -10.40 -10.70
C GLY A 145 -5.85 -9.38 -11.68
N SER A 146 -5.22 -9.23 -12.86
CA SER A 146 -5.50 -8.16 -13.83
C SER A 146 -6.89 -8.30 -14.48
N THR A 147 -7.65 -7.21 -14.55
CA THR A 147 -8.87 -7.13 -15.37
C THR A 147 -8.55 -7.06 -16.87
N GLN A 148 -9.52 -7.37 -17.74
CA GLN A 148 -9.34 -7.21 -19.19
C GLN A 148 -9.03 -5.75 -19.59
N ALA A 149 -9.64 -4.78 -18.91
CA ALA A 149 -9.35 -3.36 -19.11
C ALA A 149 -7.89 -3.03 -18.77
N SER A 150 -7.37 -3.53 -17.64
CA SER A 150 -5.97 -3.33 -17.25
C SER A 150 -4.98 -3.94 -18.24
N ARG A 151 -5.29 -5.11 -18.83
CA ARG A 151 -4.48 -5.75 -19.87
C ARG A 151 -4.43 -4.92 -21.16
N LYS A 152 -5.59 -4.46 -21.64
CA LYS A 152 -5.70 -3.57 -22.81
C LYS A 152 -4.98 -2.24 -22.61
N TRP A 153 -5.08 -1.67 -21.40
CA TRP A 153 -4.35 -0.46 -21.04
C TRP A 153 -2.84 -0.72 -21.07
N ALA A 154 -2.39 -1.80 -20.42
CA ALA A 154 -0.99 -2.18 -20.41
C ALA A 154 -0.44 -2.34 -21.82
N GLU A 155 -1.10 -3.06 -22.73
CA GLU A 155 -0.63 -3.27 -24.11
C GLU A 155 -0.29 -1.95 -24.84
N LYS A 156 -1.04 -0.89 -24.58
CA LYS A 156 -0.91 0.42 -25.24
C LYS A 156 0.04 1.39 -24.55
N THR A 157 0.44 1.13 -23.31
CA THR A 157 1.15 2.08 -22.47
C THR A 157 2.60 1.64 -22.22
N ASP A 158 3.55 2.58 -22.21
CA ASP A 158 4.94 2.30 -21.86
C ASP A 158 5.06 1.87 -20.39
N VAL A 159 5.96 0.93 -20.09
CA VAL A 159 6.12 0.44 -18.71
C VAL A 159 6.52 1.55 -17.73
N LYS A 160 7.35 2.52 -18.14
CA LYS A 160 7.76 3.65 -17.30
C LYS A 160 6.57 4.56 -16.99
N GLU A 161 5.67 4.75 -17.95
CA GLU A 161 4.44 5.51 -17.74
C GLU A 161 3.52 4.79 -16.73
N LEU A 162 3.33 3.48 -16.88
CA LEU A 162 2.59 2.68 -15.90
C LEU A 162 3.21 2.77 -14.49
N ILE A 163 4.55 2.72 -14.39
CA ILE A 163 5.29 2.87 -13.13
C ILE A 163 5.09 4.27 -12.53
N LEU A 164 5.04 5.33 -13.34
CA LEU A 164 4.76 6.69 -12.87
C LEU A 164 3.33 6.85 -12.35
N VAL A 165 2.35 6.17 -12.97
CA VAL A 165 0.98 6.10 -12.44
C VAL A 165 0.96 5.37 -11.10
N TRP A 166 1.67 4.25 -10.99
CA TRP A 166 1.83 3.53 -9.72
C TRP A 166 2.43 4.42 -8.62
N ARG A 167 3.51 5.15 -8.93
CA ARG A 167 4.12 6.14 -8.03
C ARG A 167 3.14 7.21 -7.58
N ARG A 168 2.34 7.75 -8.51
CA ARG A 168 1.36 8.80 -8.20
C ARG A 168 0.35 8.32 -7.15
N VAL A 169 -0.10 7.08 -7.26
CA VAL A 169 -1.06 6.51 -6.29
C VAL A 169 -0.38 6.20 -4.96
N ASN A 170 0.87 5.72 -4.97
CA ASN A 170 1.64 5.58 -3.73
C ASN A 170 1.89 6.93 -3.04
N ASN A 171 2.03 8.01 -3.79
CA ASN A 171 2.13 9.34 -3.21
C ASN A 171 0.90 9.71 -2.37
N TRP A 172 -0.28 9.41 -2.90
CA TRP A 172 -1.52 9.58 -2.14
C TRP A 172 -1.57 8.67 -0.91
N ARG A 173 -1.14 7.40 -1.03
CA ARG A 173 -1.17 6.46 0.09
C ARG A 173 -0.31 6.91 1.27
N TRP A 174 0.91 7.44 1.04
CA TRP A 174 1.73 7.92 2.16
C TRP A 174 1.20 9.23 2.75
N VAL A 175 0.61 10.12 1.95
CA VAL A 175 -0.05 11.33 2.46
C VAL A 175 -1.20 10.97 3.39
N ILE A 176 -2.06 10.02 3.00
CA ILE A 176 -3.17 9.54 3.83
C ILE A 176 -2.64 8.91 5.13
N ALA A 177 -1.54 8.14 5.07
CA ALA A 177 -0.93 7.55 6.25
C ALA A 177 -0.37 8.62 7.21
N VAL A 178 0.27 9.68 6.70
CA VAL A 178 0.71 10.82 7.52
C VAL A 178 -0.49 11.49 8.19
N CYS A 179 -1.59 11.72 7.48
CA CYS A 179 -2.82 12.24 8.08
C CYS A 179 -3.36 11.33 9.20
N ALA A 180 -3.32 10.02 9.01
CA ALA A 180 -3.72 9.05 10.04
C ALA A 180 -2.83 9.13 11.29
N VAL A 181 -1.51 9.27 11.10
CA VAL A 181 -0.54 9.45 12.20
C VAL A 181 -0.83 10.74 12.96
N VAL A 182 -1.05 11.85 12.26
CA VAL A 182 -1.37 13.14 12.90
C VAL A 182 -2.66 13.06 13.70
N ALA A 183 -3.72 12.48 13.13
CA ALA A 183 -5.00 12.33 13.82
C ALA A 183 -4.87 11.43 15.06
N SER A 184 -4.23 10.26 14.93
CA SER A 184 -3.98 9.34 16.05
C SER A 184 -3.10 9.95 17.14
N GLY A 185 -2.08 10.72 16.75
CA GLY A 185 -1.17 11.40 17.67
C GLY A 185 -1.86 12.48 18.46
N TYR A 186 -2.64 13.33 17.78
CA TYR A 186 -3.42 14.36 18.43
C TYR A 186 -4.49 13.76 19.37
N ALA A 187 -5.14 12.67 18.98
CA ALA A 187 -6.06 11.93 19.85
C ALA A 187 -5.34 11.33 21.08
N SER A 188 -4.09 10.90 20.91
CA SER A 188 -3.29 10.31 21.99
C SER A 188 -2.84 11.32 23.03
N LEU A 189 -2.67 12.58 22.62
CA LEU A 189 -2.19 13.70 23.44
C LEU A 189 -3.30 14.61 23.97
N SER A 190 -4.45 14.66 23.31
CA SER A 190 -5.61 15.39 23.82
C SER A 190 -6.12 14.68 25.08
N THR A 191 -6.07 15.36 26.22
CA THR A 191 -6.64 14.91 27.50
C THR A 191 -8.12 15.27 27.58
#